data_AF-A0A6N7CG29-F1
#
_entry.id   AF-A0A6N7CG29-F1
#
_cell.length_a   1.000
_cell.length_b   1.000
_cell.length_c   1.000
_cell.angle_alpha   90.00
_cell.angle_beta   90.00
_cell.angle_gamma   90.00
#
_symmetry.space_group_name_H-M   'P 1'
#
loop_
_entity.id
_entity.type
_entity.pdbx_description
1 polymer ?
#
loop_
_entity_poly.entity_id
_entity_poly.type
_entity_poly.pdbx_seq_one_letter_code
_entity_poly.pdbx_strand_id
1 'polypeptide(L)'
;MSAYIRGLVSGGERKNGWVQAESAGEAGPEGMQRLLNAATWDEDGVRDDVREVVVGAIGDIWQGRLIVGQTPFLKRGSRSAGVTTRISEETGRHENAQIGVFLAYASEAGCGLIDRELYLPQEWTDNRGRCRGAGVDDSVGYRSPSELAQVMIGRALDADVPFGWVTAGVCHGRSEQLRSWLEERGVPHVVEVPGECRVATANLQVRPASEVIDELSESVWHRLSHLDDVAGLRVRDWAAVDLYRSGRQHGNWLLAGRSITDPSDVSYHLCFGPIGSILSELARIADGRRAIDECVRSARLESGLSDYQVRGYRPWYRHITLAMVASAYQLILRGKNADRGEDGLSRIRPVRSRPNAVAPWW
;
A
#
# COMPACT_ATOMS: atom_id res chain seq x y z
N MET A 1 -1.05 -26.96 -3.36
CA MET A 1 -1.42 -25.53 -3.43
C MET A 1 -2.78 -25.26 -2.81
N SER A 2 -3.89 -25.82 -3.33
CA SER A 2 -5.24 -25.59 -2.78
C SER A 2 -5.38 -25.88 -1.27
N ALA A 3 -4.81 -26.97 -0.76
CA ALA A 3 -4.80 -27.28 0.67
C ALA A 3 -4.07 -26.22 1.52
N TYR A 4 -2.93 -25.71 1.02
CA TYR A 4 -2.17 -24.64 1.66
C TYR A 4 -2.99 -23.36 1.77
N ILE A 5 -3.64 -22.94 0.67
CA ILE A 5 -4.49 -21.74 0.64
C ILE A 5 -5.70 -21.90 1.57
N ARG A 6 -6.36 -23.07 1.58
CA ARG A 6 -7.46 -23.35 2.53
C ARG A 6 -6.99 -23.21 3.99
N GLY A 7 -5.79 -23.68 4.30
CA GLY A 7 -5.18 -23.50 5.62
C GLY A 7 -4.84 -22.03 5.94
N LEU A 8 -4.52 -21.20 4.94
CA LEU A 8 -4.33 -19.76 5.13
C LEU A 8 -5.65 -19.01 5.34
N VAL A 9 -6.75 -19.49 4.77
CA VAL A 9 -8.08 -18.89 4.89
C VAL A 9 -8.80 -19.35 6.17
N SER A 10 -8.33 -20.41 6.83
CA SER A 10 -8.98 -20.99 8.01
C SER A 10 -8.83 -20.10 9.26
N GLY A 11 -9.83 -20.12 10.14
CA GLY A 11 -9.89 -19.30 11.36
C GLY A 11 -8.93 -19.70 12.49
N GLY A 12 -7.90 -20.52 12.21
CA GLY A 12 -6.93 -20.93 13.23
C GLY A 12 -6.06 -19.78 13.72
N GLU A 13 -5.66 -19.81 15.00
CA GLU A 13 -4.85 -18.76 15.66
C GLU A 13 -3.44 -18.60 15.05
N ARG A 14 -2.88 -19.65 14.44
CA ARG A 14 -1.58 -19.61 13.74
C ARG A 14 -1.62 -20.41 12.45
N LYS A 15 -1.22 -19.80 11.33
CA LYS A 15 -1.28 -20.41 9.99
C LYS A 15 0.10 -20.89 9.50
N ASN A 16 0.83 -21.59 10.36
CA ASN A 16 2.15 -22.15 10.00
C ASN A 16 2.02 -23.51 9.28
N GLY A 17 3.13 -24.01 8.72
CA GLY A 17 3.12 -25.23 7.91
C GLY A 17 2.64 -26.50 8.63
N TRP A 18 2.74 -26.57 9.95
CA TRP A 18 2.21 -27.69 10.75
C TRP A 18 0.69 -27.62 10.87
N VAL A 19 0.16 -26.45 11.27
CA VAL A 19 -1.29 -26.25 11.38
C VAL A 19 -1.98 -26.42 10.02
N GLN A 20 -1.31 -26.00 8.95
CA GLN A 20 -1.80 -26.22 7.59
C GLN A 20 -1.79 -27.70 7.19
N ALA A 21 -0.74 -28.44 7.54
CA ALA A 21 -0.66 -29.88 7.26
C ALA A 21 -1.74 -30.66 8.00
N GLU A 22 -1.93 -30.39 9.30
CA GLU A 22 -3.01 -30.99 10.09
C GLU A 22 -4.39 -30.67 9.50
N SER A 23 -4.64 -29.40 9.16
CA SER A 23 -5.89 -29.00 8.51
C SER A 23 -6.09 -29.63 7.12
N ALA A 24 -5.02 -30.05 6.45
CA ALA A 24 -5.05 -30.74 5.17
C ALA A 24 -5.17 -32.27 5.31
N GLY A 25 -5.16 -32.81 6.53
CA GLY A 25 -5.12 -34.25 6.79
C GLY A 25 -3.79 -34.90 6.43
N GLU A 26 -2.70 -34.12 6.35
CA GLU A 26 -1.35 -34.63 6.11
C GLU A 26 -0.71 -35.14 7.41
N ALA A 27 0.11 -36.19 7.32
CA ALA A 27 0.79 -36.78 8.47
C ALA A 27 1.90 -35.90 9.07
N GLY A 28 2.34 -34.87 8.34
CA GLY A 28 3.41 -33.97 8.72
C GLY A 28 3.56 -32.79 7.74
N PRO A 29 4.45 -31.83 8.04
CA PRO A 29 4.59 -30.58 7.29
C PRO A 29 5.32 -30.75 5.94
N GLU A 30 5.76 -31.95 5.59
CA GLU A 30 6.64 -32.21 4.45
C GLU A 30 5.99 -31.79 3.13
N GLY A 31 4.68 -32.00 2.97
CA GLY A 31 3.94 -31.57 1.78
C GLY A 31 3.94 -30.05 1.63
N MET A 32 3.67 -29.34 2.72
CA MET A 32 3.69 -27.87 2.78
C MET A 32 5.11 -27.32 2.55
N GLN A 33 6.12 -27.94 3.15
CA GLN A 33 7.52 -27.57 2.95
C GLN A 33 7.95 -27.82 1.50
N ARG A 34 7.56 -28.95 0.89
CA ARG A 34 7.86 -29.25 -0.50
C ARG A 34 7.23 -28.24 -1.44
N LEU A 35 5.97 -27.84 -1.20
CA LEU A 35 5.27 -26.83 -1.99
C LEU A 35 6.06 -25.51 -2.05
N LEU A 36 6.57 -25.05 -0.91
CA LEU A 36 7.29 -23.79 -0.81
C LEU A 36 8.75 -23.90 -1.28
N ASN A 37 9.45 -24.98 -0.94
CA ASN A 37 10.89 -25.08 -1.16
C ASN A 37 11.30 -25.72 -2.50
N ALA A 38 10.53 -26.68 -3.00
CA ALA A 38 11.02 -27.59 -4.05
C ALA A 38 10.06 -27.81 -5.22
N ALA A 39 8.75 -27.67 -5.02
CA ALA A 39 7.76 -27.88 -6.08
C ALA A 39 8.00 -26.92 -7.25
N THR A 40 7.73 -27.36 -8.48
CA THR A 40 7.84 -26.51 -9.67
C THR A 40 6.52 -25.80 -9.91
N TRP A 41 6.49 -24.50 -9.66
CA TRP A 41 5.43 -23.58 -10.05
C TRP A 41 6.01 -22.18 -10.12
N ASP A 42 5.35 -21.34 -10.91
CA ASP A 42 5.76 -19.97 -11.18
C ASP A 42 5.10 -19.02 -10.18
N GLU A 43 5.84 -18.62 -9.15
CA GLU A 43 5.36 -17.66 -8.16
C GLU A 43 5.11 -16.25 -8.70
N ASP A 44 5.75 -15.88 -9.81
CA ASP A 44 5.53 -14.61 -10.48
C ASP A 44 4.30 -14.67 -11.39
N GLY A 45 4.08 -15.80 -12.07
CA GLY A 45 2.81 -16.05 -12.76
C GLY A 45 1.61 -16.01 -11.82
N VAL A 46 1.70 -16.63 -10.64
CA VAL A 46 0.60 -16.57 -9.64
C VAL A 46 0.45 -15.17 -9.03
N ARG A 47 1.51 -14.36 -8.95
CA ARG A 47 1.37 -12.92 -8.61
C ARG A 47 0.49 -12.23 -9.64
N ASP A 48 0.75 -12.48 -10.92
CA ASP A 48 0.04 -11.86 -12.02
C ASP A 48 -1.44 -12.28 -12.03
N ASP A 49 -1.73 -13.57 -11.77
CA ASP A 49 -3.11 -14.05 -11.56
C ASP A 49 -3.80 -13.32 -10.39
N VAL A 50 -3.10 -13.10 -9.26
CA VAL A 50 -3.65 -12.35 -8.12
C VAL A 50 -3.96 -10.91 -8.52
N ARG A 51 -3.07 -10.25 -9.25
CA ARG A 51 -3.29 -8.90 -9.76
C ARG A 51 -4.55 -8.85 -10.61
N GLU A 52 -4.69 -9.77 -11.57
CA GLU A 52 -5.88 -9.84 -12.43
C GLU A 52 -7.16 -10.06 -11.64
N VAL A 53 -7.15 -10.96 -10.65
CA VAL A 53 -8.32 -11.26 -9.82
C VAL A 53 -8.71 -10.06 -8.94
N VAL A 54 -7.74 -9.38 -8.32
CA VAL A 54 -8.01 -8.20 -7.49
C VAL A 54 -8.52 -7.05 -8.36
N VAL A 55 -7.83 -6.74 -9.45
CA VAL A 55 -8.23 -5.67 -10.38
C VAL A 55 -9.57 -5.99 -11.04
N GLY A 56 -9.86 -7.25 -11.37
CA GLY A 56 -11.17 -7.65 -11.87
C GLY A 56 -12.30 -7.51 -10.86
N ALA A 57 -11.99 -7.61 -9.56
CA ALA A 57 -12.97 -7.49 -8.48
C ALA A 57 -13.26 -6.05 -8.05
N ILE A 58 -12.23 -5.19 -7.99
CA ILE A 58 -12.33 -3.83 -7.44
C ILE A 58 -11.82 -2.73 -8.39
N GLY A 59 -11.48 -3.08 -9.63
CA GLY A 59 -10.95 -2.17 -10.64
C GLY A 59 -11.88 -1.00 -10.95
N ASP A 60 -11.30 0.19 -11.07
CA ASP A 60 -12.01 1.43 -11.35
C ASP A 60 -11.04 2.36 -12.09
N ILE A 61 -11.35 2.68 -13.34
CA ILE A 61 -10.49 3.51 -14.19
C ILE A 61 -10.38 4.97 -13.71
N TRP A 62 -11.36 5.46 -12.94
CA TRP A 62 -11.43 6.84 -12.48
C TRP A 62 -10.90 7.00 -11.05
N GLN A 63 -11.22 6.04 -10.18
CA GLN A 63 -10.93 6.10 -8.75
C GLN A 63 -9.82 5.14 -8.32
N GLY A 64 -9.33 4.27 -9.21
CA GLY A 64 -8.27 3.31 -8.95
C GLY A 64 -6.97 3.97 -8.52
N ARG A 65 -6.35 3.41 -7.48
CA ARG A 65 -5.09 3.90 -6.91
C ARG A 65 -4.12 2.75 -6.74
N LEU A 66 -2.88 2.98 -7.12
CA LEU A 66 -1.76 2.15 -6.70
C LEU A 66 -1.16 2.72 -5.42
N ILE A 67 -1.03 1.89 -4.39
CA ILE A 67 -0.48 2.29 -3.10
C ILE A 67 0.78 1.49 -2.83
N VAL A 68 1.89 2.17 -2.58
CA VAL A 68 3.16 1.53 -2.19
C VAL A 68 3.30 1.58 -0.68
N GLY A 69 3.62 0.43 -0.09
CA GLY A 69 3.87 0.28 1.33
C GLY A 69 4.99 -0.70 1.60
N GLN A 70 5.52 -0.67 2.82
CA GLN A 70 6.49 -1.64 3.29
C GLN A 70 6.12 -2.09 4.70
N THR A 71 6.45 -3.33 5.04
CA THR A 71 6.10 -3.87 6.35
C THR A 71 7.18 -4.83 6.87
N PRO A 72 7.53 -4.76 8.16
CA PRO A 72 8.53 -5.65 8.75
C PRO A 72 7.95 -7.02 9.07
N PHE A 73 8.77 -8.06 8.93
CA PHE A 73 8.49 -9.42 9.37
C PHE A 73 9.57 -9.85 10.36
N LEU A 74 9.20 -9.93 11.64
CA LEU A 74 10.12 -10.32 12.69
C LEU A 74 10.66 -11.73 12.47
N LYS A 75 11.97 -11.89 12.68
CA LYS A 75 12.69 -13.14 12.53
C LYS A 75 13.60 -13.39 13.73
N ARG A 76 13.86 -14.67 13.97
CA ARG A 76 14.89 -15.11 14.93
C ARG A 76 16.15 -15.52 14.17
N GLY A 77 17.28 -14.95 14.56
CA GLY A 77 18.59 -15.20 13.95
C GLY A 77 18.84 -14.41 12.65
N SER A 78 19.99 -14.67 12.03
CA SER A 78 20.56 -13.88 10.92
C SER A 78 20.55 -14.56 9.55
N ARG A 79 19.98 -15.76 9.44
CA ARG A 79 20.08 -16.63 8.24
C ARG A 79 18.93 -16.49 7.23
N SER A 80 17.81 -15.89 7.60
CA SER A 80 16.69 -15.71 6.66
C SER A 80 17.02 -14.64 5.63
N ALA A 81 16.73 -14.87 4.35
CA ALA A 81 17.05 -13.94 3.25
C ALA A 81 16.64 -12.49 3.58
N GLY A 82 17.55 -11.53 3.46
CA GLY A 82 17.26 -10.12 3.71
C GLY A 82 17.06 -9.72 5.19
N VAL A 83 17.23 -10.64 6.15
CA VAL A 83 17.07 -10.29 7.57
C VAL A 83 18.23 -9.41 8.06
N THR A 84 17.90 -8.29 8.69
CA THR A 84 18.87 -7.42 9.35
C THR A 84 18.33 -6.97 10.71
N THR A 85 19.24 -6.64 11.62
CA THR A 85 18.88 -5.99 12.88
C THR A 85 18.42 -4.57 12.59
N ARG A 86 17.26 -4.18 13.09
CA ARG A 86 16.71 -2.82 12.96
C ARG A 86 16.07 -2.40 14.28
N ILE A 87 15.94 -1.10 14.49
CA ILE A 87 15.14 -0.59 15.59
C ILE A 87 13.67 -0.73 15.17
N SER A 88 12.89 -1.45 15.97
CA SER A 88 11.45 -1.58 15.82
C SER A 88 10.79 -0.25 16.16
N GLU A 89 9.98 0.30 15.25
CA GLU A 89 9.26 1.55 15.47
C GLU A 89 8.23 1.42 16.60
N GLU A 90 7.67 0.22 16.80
CA GLU A 90 6.67 -0.06 17.84
C GLU A 90 7.27 -0.18 19.23
N THR A 91 8.45 -0.83 19.35
CA THR A 91 9.02 -1.19 20.65
C THR A 91 10.29 -0.42 21.02
N GLY A 92 10.90 0.27 20.06
CA GLY A 92 12.22 0.92 20.20
C GLY A 92 13.37 -0.06 20.37
N ARG A 93 13.14 -1.36 20.24
CA ARG A 93 14.17 -2.41 20.46
C ARG A 93 14.84 -2.81 19.17
N HIS A 94 16.08 -3.29 19.29
CA HIS A 94 16.79 -3.92 18.19
C HIS A 94 16.21 -5.33 17.93
N GLU A 95 15.55 -5.49 16.80
CA GLU A 95 14.92 -6.74 16.38
C GLU A 95 15.39 -7.13 14.97
N ASN A 96 15.56 -8.43 14.76
CA ASN A 96 15.85 -8.95 13.44
C ASN A 96 14.56 -8.98 12.62
N ALA A 97 14.56 -8.33 11.46
CA ALA A 97 13.39 -8.31 10.59
C ALA A 97 13.77 -8.40 9.11
N GLN A 98 12.90 -9.03 8.33
CA GLN A 98 12.85 -8.87 6.88
C GLN A 98 11.90 -7.72 6.55
N ILE A 99 12.12 -7.01 5.45
CA ILE A 99 11.18 -5.97 4.98
C ILE A 99 10.56 -6.46 3.67
N GLY A 100 9.24 -6.62 3.65
CA GLY A 100 8.51 -6.78 2.40
C GLY A 100 8.00 -5.43 1.92
N VAL A 101 8.23 -5.13 0.64
CA VAL A 101 7.63 -4.00 -0.07
C VAL A 101 6.43 -4.56 -0.83
N PHE A 102 5.30 -3.86 -0.79
CA PHE A 102 4.04 -4.30 -1.36
C PHE A 102 3.43 -3.21 -2.22
N LEU A 103 2.79 -3.63 -3.30
CA LEU A 103 1.90 -2.79 -4.11
C LEU A 103 0.47 -3.26 -3.86
N ALA A 104 -0.40 -2.34 -3.45
CA ALA A 104 -1.82 -2.56 -3.35
C ALA A 104 -2.57 -1.79 -4.43
N TYR A 105 -3.67 -2.37 -4.89
CA TYR A 105 -4.68 -1.69 -5.68
C TYR A 105 -5.84 -1.33 -4.75
N ALA A 106 -6.29 -0.07 -4.80
CA ALA A 106 -7.41 0.42 -4.00
C ALA A 106 -8.42 1.21 -4.83
N SER A 107 -9.69 1.03 -4.50
CA SER A 107 -10.83 1.82 -4.98
C SER A 107 -11.86 1.92 -3.86
N GLU A 108 -13.01 2.54 -4.12
CA GLU A 108 -14.12 2.58 -3.15
C GLU A 108 -14.66 1.17 -2.81
N ALA A 109 -14.44 0.19 -3.70
CA ALA A 109 -14.85 -1.21 -3.48
C ALA A 109 -13.91 -1.98 -2.54
N GLY A 110 -12.75 -1.41 -2.20
CA GLY A 110 -11.81 -1.97 -1.24
C GLY A 110 -10.35 -1.89 -1.67
N CYS A 111 -9.50 -2.65 -0.96
CA CYS A 111 -8.05 -2.64 -1.16
C CYS A 111 -7.48 -4.07 -1.15
N GLY A 112 -6.68 -4.41 -2.15
CA GLY A 112 -6.05 -5.73 -2.28
C GLY A 112 -4.58 -5.64 -2.70
N LEU A 113 -3.74 -6.53 -2.16
CA LEU A 113 -2.33 -6.63 -2.55
C LEU A 113 -2.22 -7.26 -3.95
N ILE A 114 -1.49 -6.60 -4.85
CA ILE A 114 -1.30 -7.04 -6.25
C ILE A 114 0.15 -7.37 -6.59
N ASP A 115 1.12 -6.90 -5.79
CA ASP A 115 2.54 -7.18 -5.99
C ASP A 115 3.31 -7.20 -4.66
N ARG A 116 4.51 -7.80 -4.68
CA ARG A 116 5.41 -7.99 -3.54
C ARG A 116 6.87 -8.03 -3.99
N GLU A 117 7.75 -7.47 -3.17
CA GLU A 117 9.20 -7.64 -3.30
C GLU A 117 9.85 -7.79 -1.92
N LEU A 118 10.86 -8.64 -1.82
CA LEU A 118 11.68 -8.74 -0.62
C LEU A 118 12.83 -7.73 -0.70
N TYR A 119 12.89 -6.80 0.24
CA TYR A 119 14.05 -5.91 0.34
C TYR A 119 15.27 -6.68 0.85
N LEU A 120 16.34 -6.67 0.06
CA LEU A 120 17.65 -7.18 0.42
C LEU A 120 18.59 -5.99 0.71
N PRO A 121 18.97 -5.76 1.98
CA PRO A 121 19.92 -4.72 2.34
C PRO A 121 21.27 -4.92 1.62
N GLN A 122 22.03 -3.84 1.44
CA GLN A 122 23.33 -3.92 0.77
C GLN A 122 24.30 -4.90 1.46
N GLU A 123 24.29 -4.98 2.80
CA GLU A 123 25.08 -5.96 3.57
C GLU A 123 24.75 -7.44 3.25
N TRP A 124 23.56 -7.72 2.69
CA TRP A 124 23.21 -9.04 2.19
C TRP A 124 23.83 -9.28 0.82
N THR A 125 23.59 -8.37 -0.12
CA THR A 125 24.01 -8.51 -1.52
C THR A 125 25.53 -8.45 -1.68
N ASP A 126 26.23 -7.79 -0.77
CA ASP A 126 27.70 -7.75 -0.70
C ASP A 126 28.30 -9.07 -0.19
N ASN A 127 27.49 -9.91 0.48
CA ASN A 127 27.92 -11.21 0.99
C ASN A 127 27.31 -12.37 0.17
N ARG A 128 27.99 -12.73 -0.93
CA ARG A 128 27.52 -13.80 -1.83
C ARG A 128 27.43 -15.18 -1.17
N GLY A 129 28.26 -15.47 -0.17
CA GLY A 129 28.13 -16.71 0.62
C GLY A 129 26.81 -16.77 1.39
N ARG A 130 26.42 -15.65 2.02
CA ARG A 130 25.14 -15.49 2.73
C ARG A 130 23.94 -15.55 1.76
N CYS A 131 24.03 -14.88 0.61
CA CYS A 131 23.04 -14.96 -0.46
C CYS A 131 22.77 -16.39 -0.91
N ARG A 132 23.82 -17.12 -1.33
CA ARG A 132 23.71 -18.51 -1.80
C ARG A 132 23.16 -19.43 -0.71
N GLY A 133 23.59 -19.24 0.54
CA GLY A 133 23.07 -19.99 1.69
C GLY A 133 21.57 -19.79 1.95
N ALA A 134 21.00 -18.66 1.51
CA ALA A 134 19.57 -18.39 1.56
C ALA A 134 18.86 -18.60 0.21
N GLY A 135 19.56 -19.09 -0.82
CA GLY A 135 19.00 -19.31 -2.16
C GLY A 135 18.72 -18.02 -2.95
N VAL A 136 19.43 -16.93 -2.65
CA VAL A 136 19.44 -15.71 -3.47
C VAL A 136 20.42 -15.91 -4.62
N ASP A 137 19.96 -15.71 -5.86
CA ASP A 137 20.79 -15.83 -7.05
C ASP A 137 21.86 -14.73 -7.13
N ASP A 138 23.01 -15.01 -7.75
CA ASP A 138 24.12 -14.06 -7.85
C ASP A 138 23.78 -12.84 -8.72
N SER A 139 22.80 -12.96 -9.62
CA SER A 139 22.27 -11.84 -10.41
C SER A 139 21.44 -10.84 -9.60
N VAL A 140 20.96 -11.24 -8.42
CA VAL A 140 20.18 -10.36 -7.55
C VAL A 140 21.14 -9.38 -6.85
N GLY A 141 21.08 -8.13 -7.29
CA GLY A 141 21.81 -7.00 -6.71
C GLY A 141 21.00 -6.22 -5.68
N TYR A 142 21.66 -5.26 -5.03
CA TYR A 142 20.97 -4.31 -4.15
C TYR A 142 19.96 -3.48 -4.94
N ARG A 143 18.78 -3.30 -4.35
CA ARG A 143 17.77 -2.32 -4.76
C ARG A 143 17.18 -1.70 -3.51
N SER A 144 17.11 -0.38 -3.48
CA SER A 144 16.38 0.35 -2.45
C SER A 144 14.88 0.02 -2.48
N PRO A 145 14.14 0.22 -1.37
CA PRO A 145 12.69 0.01 -1.37
C PRO A 145 11.95 0.82 -2.44
N SER A 146 12.43 2.02 -2.80
CA SER A 146 11.84 2.83 -3.86
C SER A 146 12.14 2.31 -5.27
N GLU A 147 13.30 1.70 -5.50
CA GLU A 147 13.57 0.99 -6.77
C GLU A 147 12.71 -0.27 -6.91
N LEU A 148 12.46 -0.99 -5.81
CA LEU A 148 11.51 -2.11 -5.80
C LEU A 148 10.08 -1.61 -6.08
N ALA A 149 9.70 -0.45 -5.57
CA ALA A 149 8.42 0.18 -5.90
C ALA A 149 8.30 0.52 -7.39
N GLN A 150 9.35 1.10 -8.00
CA GLN A 150 9.38 1.36 -9.46
C GLN A 150 9.18 0.08 -10.26
N VAL A 151 9.81 -1.02 -9.85
CA VAL A 151 9.68 -2.32 -10.51
C VAL A 151 8.25 -2.84 -10.43
N MET A 152 7.62 -2.79 -9.26
CA MET A 152 6.22 -3.22 -9.08
C MET A 152 5.24 -2.34 -9.85
N ILE A 153 5.42 -1.01 -9.82
CA ILE A 153 4.58 -0.08 -10.60
C ILE A 153 4.80 -0.29 -12.10
N GLY A 154 6.04 -0.53 -12.53
CA GLY A 154 6.38 -0.89 -13.90
C GLY A 154 5.62 -2.12 -14.38
N ARG A 155 5.59 -3.20 -13.57
CA ARG A 155 4.78 -4.39 -13.89
C ARG A 155 3.28 -4.11 -13.97
N ALA A 156 2.76 -3.21 -13.15
CA ALA A 156 1.35 -2.81 -13.23
C ALA A 156 1.04 -1.99 -14.49
N LEU A 157 1.98 -1.12 -14.92
CA LEU A 157 1.89 -0.39 -16.20
C LEU A 157 1.97 -1.33 -17.39
N ASP A 158 2.94 -2.26 -17.41
CA ASP A 158 3.12 -3.23 -18.49
C ASP A 158 1.91 -4.18 -18.64
N ALA A 159 1.14 -4.36 -17.56
CA ALA A 159 -0.08 -5.16 -17.52
C ALA A 159 -1.37 -4.33 -17.72
N ASP A 160 -1.26 -3.06 -18.11
CA ASP A 160 -2.38 -2.14 -18.35
C ASP A 160 -3.39 -2.08 -17.19
N VAL A 161 -2.90 -2.13 -15.94
CA VAL A 161 -3.77 -1.98 -14.76
C VAL A 161 -4.45 -0.61 -14.80
N PRO A 162 -5.80 -0.52 -14.70
CA PRO A 162 -6.51 0.74 -14.78
C PRO A 162 -6.42 1.49 -13.44
N PHE A 163 -5.61 2.54 -13.36
CA PHE A 163 -5.54 3.40 -12.18
C PHE A 163 -5.36 4.88 -12.57
N GLY A 164 -5.84 5.79 -11.73
CA GLY A 164 -5.69 7.22 -11.92
C GLY A 164 -4.48 7.82 -11.19
N TRP A 165 -4.08 7.22 -10.05
CA TRP A 165 -3.08 7.81 -9.17
C TRP A 165 -2.16 6.78 -8.50
N VAL A 166 -0.92 7.17 -8.23
CA VAL A 166 0.00 6.48 -7.31
C VAL A 166 0.08 7.25 -5.99
N THR A 167 0.08 6.56 -4.85
CA THR A 167 0.38 7.16 -3.55
C THR A 167 1.33 6.30 -2.73
N ALA A 168 2.14 6.97 -1.91
CA ALA A 168 3.14 6.31 -1.06
C ALA A 168 3.49 7.18 0.15
N GLY A 169 3.89 6.51 1.23
CA GLY A 169 4.34 7.19 2.45
C GLY A 169 5.75 7.77 2.35
N VAL A 170 6.18 8.43 3.42
CA VAL A 170 7.44 9.20 3.51
C VAL A 170 8.71 8.41 3.17
N CYS A 171 8.70 7.08 3.34
CA CYS A 171 9.81 6.20 3.02
C CYS A 171 10.10 6.15 1.50
N HIS A 172 9.06 6.32 0.68
CA HIS A 172 9.16 6.31 -0.77
C HIS A 172 9.14 7.72 -1.35
N GLY A 173 8.32 8.64 -0.84
CA GLY A 173 8.17 9.98 -1.41
C GLY A 173 9.43 10.85 -1.33
N ARG A 174 10.34 10.58 -0.38
CA ARG A 174 11.67 11.21 -0.34
C ARG A 174 12.58 10.87 -1.52
N SER A 175 12.27 9.80 -2.26
CA SER A 175 13.07 9.37 -3.41
C SER A 175 12.79 10.26 -4.62
N GLU A 176 13.71 11.16 -4.93
CA GLU A 176 13.63 11.99 -6.14
C GLU A 176 13.63 11.13 -7.41
N GLN A 177 14.35 10.01 -7.38
CA GLN A 177 14.40 9.06 -8.48
C GLN A 177 13.02 8.43 -8.76
N LEU A 178 12.27 8.02 -7.73
CA LEU A 178 10.91 7.50 -7.91
C LEU A 178 9.97 8.58 -8.45
N ARG A 179 10.02 9.80 -7.89
CA ARG A 179 9.18 10.91 -8.35
C ARG A 179 9.46 11.25 -9.81
N SER A 180 10.73 11.46 -10.16
CA SER A 180 11.14 11.76 -11.54
C SER A 180 10.73 10.65 -12.51
N TRP A 181 10.89 9.38 -12.12
CA TRP A 181 10.49 8.24 -12.94
C TRP A 181 8.97 8.18 -13.21
N LEU A 182 8.15 8.57 -12.23
CA LEU A 182 6.69 8.69 -12.38
C LEU A 182 6.32 9.88 -13.29
N GLU A 183 6.94 11.04 -13.08
CA GLU A 183 6.72 12.24 -13.89
C GLU A 183 7.10 12.03 -15.37
N GLU A 184 8.23 11.38 -15.63
CA GLU A 184 8.70 11.02 -16.98
C GLU A 184 7.70 10.14 -17.74
N ARG A 185 6.92 9.33 -17.01
CA ARG A 185 5.87 8.45 -17.55
C ARG A 185 4.49 9.10 -17.54
N GLY A 186 4.39 10.35 -17.07
CA GLY A 186 3.11 11.04 -16.94
C GLY A 186 2.16 10.39 -15.94
N VAL A 187 2.68 9.67 -14.93
CA VAL A 187 1.87 8.98 -13.93
C VAL A 187 1.49 9.95 -12.81
N PRO A 188 0.20 10.29 -12.64
CA PRO A 188 -0.24 11.14 -11.55
C PRO A 188 0.05 10.50 -10.20
N HIS A 189 0.56 11.29 -9.26
CA HIS A 189 0.91 10.79 -7.94
C HIS A 189 0.79 11.85 -6.85
N VAL A 190 0.51 11.37 -5.64
CA VAL A 190 0.58 12.15 -4.40
C VAL A 190 1.42 11.35 -3.42
N VAL A 191 2.61 11.84 -3.10
CA VAL A 191 3.56 11.11 -2.24
C VAL A 191 3.92 11.94 -1.03
N GLU A 192 3.87 11.32 0.14
CA GLU A 192 4.22 11.97 1.38
C GLU A 192 5.74 12.24 1.45
N VAL A 193 6.12 13.41 1.94
CA VAL A 193 7.51 13.85 2.09
C VAL A 193 7.73 14.42 3.49
N PRO A 194 8.97 14.39 4.02
CA PRO A 194 9.24 15.09 5.28
C PRO A 194 9.07 16.60 5.07
N GLY A 195 8.74 17.35 6.13
CA GLY A 195 8.68 18.81 6.09
C GLY A 195 9.95 19.46 5.55
N GLU A 196 11.10 18.79 5.74
CA GLU A 196 12.41 19.33 5.32
C GLU A 196 12.73 19.06 3.85
N CYS A 197 11.80 18.40 3.14
CA CYS A 197 11.90 18.22 1.70
C CYS A 197 11.94 19.58 1.02
N ARG A 198 13.00 19.83 0.24
CA ARG A 198 13.17 21.09 -0.47
C ARG A 198 12.28 21.11 -1.70
N VAL A 199 11.44 22.12 -1.80
CA VAL A 199 10.53 22.35 -2.93
C VAL A 199 10.89 23.63 -3.67
N ALA A 200 10.70 23.63 -4.98
CA ALA A 200 10.80 24.83 -5.80
C ALA A 200 9.41 25.47 -5.93
N THR A 201 9.21 26.61 -5.31
CA THR A 201 7.96 27.38 -5.35
C THR A 201 7.76 28.04 -6.72
N ALA A 202 6.54 28.52 -6.99
CA ALA A 202 6.22 29.21 -8.26
C ALA A 202 7.09 30.46 -8.53
N ASN A 203 7.64 31.11 -7.50
CA ASN A 203 8.57 32.23 -7.61
C ASN A 203 10.06 31.81 -7.67
N LEU A 204 10.34 30.53 -7.96
CA LEU A 204 11.68 29.95 -8.13
C LEU A 204 12.56 29.93 -6.87
N GLN A 205 11.96 30.07 -5.69
CA GLN A 205 12.69 29.90 -4.44
C GLN A 205 12.71 28.41 -4.06
N VAL A 206 13.85 27.95 -3.54
CA VAL A 206 13.99 26.58 -3.03
C VAL A 206 14.00 26.62 -1.51
N ARG A 207 12.97 26.07 -0.87
CA ARG A 207 12.76 26.14 0.58
C ARG A 207 12.19 24.81 1.11
N PRO A 208 12.34 24.49 2.41
CA PRO A 208 11.62 23.38 3.04
C PRO A 208 10.11 23.47 2.81
N ALA A 209 9.45 22.32 2.64
CA ALA A 209 8.00 22.23 2.52
C ALA A 209 7.30 22.79 3.77
N SER A 210 7.85 22.56 4.96
CA SER A 210 7.39 23.11 6.24
C SER A 210 7.29 24.64 6.20
N GLU A 211 8.39 25.32 5.84
CA GLU A 211 8.42 26.79 5.75
C GLU A 211 7.38 27.36 4.76
N VAL A 212 7.17 26.69 3.62
CA VAL A 212 6.18 27.14 2.63
C VAL A 212 4.76 27.07 3.19
N ILE A 213 4.47 26.04 3.99
CA ILE A 213 3.15 25.82 4.60
C ILE A 213 2.93 26.73 5.81
N ASP A 214 3.97 26.98 6.61
CA ASP A 214 3.89 27.87 7.78
C ASP A 214 3.56 29.32 7.42
N GLU A 215 3.89 29.75 6.19
CA GLU A 215 3.57 31.09 5.66
C GLU A 215 2.15 31.22 5.12
N LEU A 216 1.38 30.13 5.04
CA LEU A 216 0.01 30.16 4.51
C LEU A 216 -0.96 30.82 5.48
N SER A 217 -1.84 31.66 4.93
CA SER A 217 -2.95 32.22 5.69
C SER A 217 -3.99 31.14 6.01
N GLU A 218 -4.62 31.27 7.18
CA GLU A 218 -5.71 30.38 7.63
C GLU A 218 -6.86 30.26 6.61
N SER A 219 -7.09 31.28 5.77
CA SER A 219 -8.11 31.27 4.71
C SER A 219 -7.85 30.28 3.57
N VAL A 220 -6.62 29.78 3.41
CA VAL A 220 -6.27 28.78 2.37
C VAL A 220 -6.62 27.37 2.83
N TRP A 221 -6.76 27.15 4.14
CA TRP A 221 -7.07 25.87 4.72
C TRP A 221 -8.56 25.55 4.60
N HIS A 222 -8.87 24.40 4.02
CA HIS A 222 -10.24 23.93 3.83
C HIS A 222 -10.44 22.64 4.61
N ARG A 223 -11.50 22.61 5.43
CA ARG A 223 -11.93 21.39 6.10
C ARG A 223 -12.54 20.44 5.08
N LEU A 224 -11.92 19.29 4.91
CA LEU A 224 -12.41 18.25 4.03
C LEU A 224 -12.71 16.99 4.83
N SER A 225 -13.78 16.32 4.41
CA SER A 225 -14.15 15.01 4.90
C SER A 225 -14.10 14.00 3.77
N HIS A 226 -13.45 12.87 4.01
CA HIS A 226 -13.39 11.76 3.07
C HIS A 226 -13.80 10.49 3.78
N LEU A 227 -14.52 9.62 3.07
CA LEU A 227 -14.71 8.25 3.52
C LEU A 227 -13.34 7.59 3.50
N ASP A 228 -12.87 7.20 4.68
CA ASP A 228 -11.73 6.30 4.80
C ASP A 228 -12.26 4.92 4.40
N ASP A 229 -11.61 4.27 3.41
CA ASP A 229 -11.92 2.92 2.94
C ASP A 229 -11.89 1.87 4.08
N VAL A 230 -11.44 2.28 5.28
CA VAL A 230 -11.18 1.44 6.46
C VAL A 230 -11.84 1.92 7.75
N ALA A 231 -11.83 3.23 8.05
CA ALA A 231 -12.04 3.74 9.42
C ALA A 231 -13.12 4.84 9.55
N GLY A 232 -14.09 4.89 8.63
CA GLY A 232 -15.19 5.85 8.67
C GLY A 232 -14.81 7.24 8.14
N LEU A 233 -15.59 8.26 8.48
CA LEU A 233 -15.37 9.61 7.94
C LEU A 233 -14.15 10.26 8.61
N ARG A 234 -13.10 10.53 7.83
CA ARG A 234 -11.94 11.28 8.32
C ARG A 234 -12.09 12.76 7.98
N VAL A 235 -11.82 13.62 8.96
CA VAL A 235 -11.92 15.07 8.82
C VAL A 235 -10.58 15.71 9.14
N ARG A 236 -10.03 16.47 8.18
CA ARG A 236 -8.78 17.21 8.31
C ARG A 236 -8.89 18.56 7.61
N ASP A 237 -8.03 19.48 7.98
CA ASP A 237 -7.87 20.73 7.25
C ASP A 237 -6.74 20.56 6.24
N TRP A 238 -6.98 20.95 4.99
CA TRP A 238 -6.08 20.79 3.87
C TRP A 238 -5.78 22.11 3.17
N ALA A 239 -4.55 22.27 2.71
CA ALA A 239 -4.12 23.38 1.87
C ALA A 239 -3.23 22.86 0.74
N ALA A 240 -3.26 23.52 -0.41
CA ALA A 240 -2.37 23.22 -1.53
C ALA A 240 -1.78 24.51 -2.09
N VAL A 241 -0.52 24.43 -2.52
CA VAL A 241 0.24 25.54 -3.11
C VAL A 241 0.84 25.08 -4.44
N ASP A 242 0.74 25.91 -5.47
CA ASP A 242 1.41 25.66 -6.75
C ASP A 242 2.93 25.67 -6.59
N LEU A 243 3.57 24.61 -7.07
CA LEU A 243 5.02 24.53 -7.22
C LEU A 243 5.44 24.91 -8.64
N TYR A 244 6.74 25.07 -8.83
CA TYR A 244 7.31 25.29 -10.15
C TYR A 244 6.92 24.17 -11.13
N ARG A 245 6.53 24.57 -12.35
CA ARG A 245 6.07 23.66 -13.41
C ARG A 245 7.13 23.58 -14.50
N SER A 246 7.57 22.36 -14.82
CA SER A 246 8.45 22.11 -15.97
C SER A 246 7.66 21.86 -17.27
N GLY A 247 6.34 21.61 -17.19
CA GLY A 247 5.51 21.19 -18.33
C GLY A 247 4.15 21.89 -18.44
N ARG A 248 3.44 21.64 -19.55
CA ARG A 248 2.16 22.29 -19.92
C ARG A 248 0.89 21.49 -19.65
N GLN A 249 0.99 20.18 -19.39
CA GLN A 249 -0.18 19.28 -19.27
C GLN A 249 -0.43 18.79 -17.83
N HIS A 250 0.58 18.89 -16.97
CA HIS A 250 0.53 18.48 -15.58
C HIS A 250 0.85 19.66 -14.66
N GLY A 251 0.21 19.69 -13.50
CA GLY A 251 0.54 20.61 -12.42
C GLY A 251 1.41 19.93 -11.36
N ASN A 252 2.12 20.76 -10.60
CA ASN A 252 2.89 20.37 -9.42
C ASN A 252 2.36 21.14 -8.23
N TRP A 253 2.06 20.45 -7.14
CA TRP A 253 1.58 21.08 -5.91
C TRP A 253 2.30 20.55 -4.68
N LEU A 254 2.47 21.43 -3.71
CA LEU A 254 2.74 21.04 -2.33
C LEU A 254 1.40 21.02 -1.61
N LEU A 255 1.00 19.85 -1.14
CA LEU A 255 -0.22 19.62 -0.38
C LEU A 255 0.16 19.43 1.09
N ALA A 256 -0.59 20.08 1.98
CA ALA A 256 -0.49 19.90 3.42
C ALA A 256 -1.83 19.50 4.01
N GLY A 257 -1.81 18.51 4.90
CA GLY A 257 -2.97 18.09 5.67
C GLY A 257 -2.64 18.12 7.16
N ARG A 258 -3.43 18.82 7.97
CA ARG A 258 -3.25 18.92 9.43
C ARG A 258 -4.40 18.32 10.21
N SER A 259 -4.14 17.88 11.44
CA SER A 259 -5.19 17.39 12.33
C SER A 259 -6.07 18.54 12.83
N ILE A 260 -7.37 18.28 13.00
CA ILE A 260 -8.31 19.27 13.57
C ILE A 260 -8.16 19.42 15.09
N THR A 261 -7.61 18.39 15.76
CA THR A 261 -7.40 18.40 17.22
C THR A 261 -5.99 18.84 17.59
N ASP A 262 -5.03 18.61 16.69
CA ASP A 262 -3.63 19.03 16.83
C ASP A 262 -3.14 19.64 15.51
N PRO A 263 -3.33 20.97 15.31
CA PRO A 263 -2.92 21.62 14.08
C PRO A 263 -1.40 21.57 13.80
N SER A 264 -0.57 21.20 14.79
CA SER A 264 0.87 21.02 14.61
C SER A 264 1.24 19.68 13.96
N ASP A 265 0.33 18.70 13.99
CA ASP A 265 0.45 17.44 13.26
C ASP A 265 0.13 17.64 11.77
N VAL A 266 1.14 18.12 11.04
CA VAL A 266 1.08 18.41 9.60
C VAL A 266 1.78 17.30 8.81
N SER A 267 1.07 16.78 7.81
CA SER A 267 1.62 15.90 6.78
C SER A 267 1.83 16.69 5.49
N TYR A 268 2.96 16.47 4.81
CA TYR A 268 3.35 17.17 3.59
C TYR A 268 3.41 16.19 2.43
N HIS A 269 2.91 16.59 1.26
CA HIS A 269 2.85 15.73 0.09
C HIS A 269 3.25 16.50 -1.16
N LEU A 270 4.05 15.85 -2.02
CA LEU A 270 4.30 16.35 -3.37
C LEU A 270 3.31 15.69 -4.32
N CYS A 271 2.61 16.54 -5.07
CA CYS A 271 1.59 16.14 -6.01
C CYS A 271 2.03 16.48 -7.43
N PHE A 272 1.88 15.52 -8.34
CA PHE A 272 1.99 15.70 -9.77
C PHE A 272 0.76 15.08 -10.43
N GLY A 273 0.07 15.80 -11.31
CA GLY A 273 -1.14 15.28 -11.94
C GLY A 273 -1.79 16.23 -12.93
N PRO A 274 -2.97 15.90 -13.46
CA PRO A 274 -3.69 16.75 -14.42
C PRO A 274 -3.90 18.16 -13.87
N ILE A 275 -3.69 19.20 -14.70
CA ILE A 275 -3.79 20.62 -14.26
C ILE A 275 -5.13 20.97 -13.61
N GLY A 276 -6.21 20.26 -13.96
CA GLY A 276 -7.55 20.45 -13.39
C GLY A 276 -7.79 19.77 -12.05
N SER A 277 -6.81 19.07 -11.47
CA SER A 277 -6.97 18.40 -10.18
C SER A 277 -7.26 19.40 -9.06
N ILE A 278 -8.27 19.06 -8.26
CA ILE A 278 -8.79 19.92 -7.20
C ILE A 278 -8.31 19.45 -5.82
N LEU A 279 -8.33 20.36 -4.84
CA LEU A 279 -7.86 20.09 -3.48
C LEU A 279 -8.49 18.82 -2.86
N SER A 280 -9.80 18.62 -3.05
CA SER A 280 -10.50 17.46 -2.51
C SER A 280 -10.09 16.13 -3.15
N GLU A 281 -9.66 16.14 -4.41
CA GLU A 281 -9.10 14.96 -5.05
C GLU A 281 -7.73 14.63 -4.46
N LEU A 282 -6.82 15.61 -4.42
CA LEU A 282 -5.47 15.44 -3.90
C LEU A 282 -5.47 14.97 -2.44
N ALA A 283 -6.31 15.59 -1.59
CA ALA A 283 -6.50 15.21 -0.19
C ALA A 283 -6.98 13.76 -0.04
N ARG A 284 -7.94 13.34 -0.87
CA ARG A 284 -8.45 11.96 -0.89
C ARG A 284 -7.36 10.95 -1.28
N ILE A 285 -6.52 11.26 -2.27
CA ILE A 285 -5.39 10.40 -2.66
C ILE A 285 -4.34 10.32 -1.53
N ALA A 286 -4.00 11.45 -0.91
CA ALA A 286 -3.04 11.51 0.19
C ALA A 286 -3.49 10.64 1.38
N ASP A 287 -4.74 10.79 1.80
CA ASP A 287 -5.30 10.02 2.93
C ASP A 287 -5.55 8.56 2.58
N GLY A 288 -5.93 8.27 1.33
CA GLY A 288 -6.15 6.92 0.82
C GLY A 288 -4.93 6.01 0.93
N ARG A 289 -3.72 6.56 1.10
CA ARG A 289 -2.49 5.79 1.36
C ARG A 289 -2.65 4.81 2.53
N ARG A 290 -3.47 5.11 3.53
CA ARG A 290 -3.72 4.23 4.69
C ARG A 290 -4.34 2.90 4.35
N ALA A 291 -5.01 2.78 3.20
CA ALA A 291 -5.67 1.54 2.79
C ALA A 291 -4.69 0.36 2.69
N ILE A 292 -3.40 0.60 2.37
CA ILE A 292 -2.42 -0.50 2.34
C ILE A 292 -2.06 -1.03 3.74
N ASP A 293 -1.98 -0.17 4.75
CA ASP A 293 -1.64 -0.61 6.11
C ASP A 293 -2.72 -1.52 6.66
N GLU A 294 -3.98 -1.14 6.42
CA GLU A 294 -5.11 -1.98 6.75
C GLU A 294 -5.11 -3.28 5.95
N CYS A 295 -4.90 -3.21 4.63
CA CYS A 295 -4.85 -4.40 3.78
C CYS A 295 -3.79 -5.39 4.29
N VAL A 296 -2.60 -4.89 4.64
CA VAL A 296 -1.51 -5.68 5.23
C VAL A 296 -1.91 -6.20 6.62
N ARG A 297 -2.53 -5.39 7.49
CA ARG A 297 -2.98 -5.81 8.82
C ARG A 297 -4.01 -6.94 8.71
N SER A 298 -5.03 -6.77 7.86
CA SER A 298 -6.03 -7.78 7.54
C SER A 298 -5.37 -9.05 6.97
N ALA A 299 -4.44 -8.94 6.03
CA ALA A 299 -3.73 -10.09 5.48
C ALA A 299 -2.86 -10.84 6.50
N ARG A 300 -2.27 -10.14 7.47
CA ARG A 300 -1.54 -10.77 8.60
C ARG A 300 -2.46 -11.59 9.47
N LEU A 301 -3.59 -11.01 9.88
CA LEU A 301 -4.56 -11.66 10.78
C LEU A 301 -5.29 -12.82 10.09
N GLU A 302 -5.76 -12.59 8.87
CA GLU A 302 -6.74 -13.47 8.23
C GLU A 302 -6.15 -14.36 7.15
N SER A 303 -5.00 -14.00 6.58
CA SER A 303 -4.38 -14.71 5.45
C SER A 303 -2.97 -15.22 5.74
N GLY A 304 -2.54 -15.15 7.00
CA GLY A 304 -1.27 -15.73 7.47
C GLY A 304 -0.03 -15.07 6.90
N LEU A 305 -0.12 -13.83 6.40
CA LEU A 305 0.99 -13.10 5.76
C LEU A 305 2.26 -13.05 6.64
N SER A 306 2.10 -13.08 7.97
CA SER A 306 3.19 -13.06 8.95
C SER A 306 3.52 -14.40 9.60
N ASP A 307 2.77 -15.46 9.31
CA ASP A 307 2.82 -16.72 10.09
C ASP A 307 3.86 -17.72 9.58
N TYR A 308 4.60 -17.34 8.53
CA TYR A 308 5.59 -18.22 7.92
C TYR A 308 6.88 -18.38 8.71
N GLN A 309 7.44 -19.58 8.56
CA GLN A 309 8.73 -19.96 9.12
C GLN A 309 9.81 -20.18 8.04
N VAL A 310 9.49 -19.85 6.77
CA VAL A 310 10.47 -19.96 5.68
C VAL A 310 11.66 -19.02 5.88
N ARG A 311 12.82 -19.47 5.38
CA ARG A 311 14.11 -18.77 5.50
C ARG A 311 14.73 -18.41 4.16
N GLY A 312 14.46 -19.21 3.13
CA GLY A 312 15.01 -19.00 1.79
C GLY A 312 14.32 -17.87 1.04
N TYR A 313 15.04 -17.31 0.07
CA TYR A 313 14.58 -16.23 -0.81
C TYR A 313 13.34 -16.64 -1.60
N ARG A 314 13.43 -17.69 -2.42
CA ARG A 314 12.29 -18.20 -3.20
C ARG A 314 11.10 -18.68 -2.34
N PRO A 315 11.30 -19.46 -1.26
CA PRO A 315 10.23 -19.81 -0.33
C PRO A 315 9.47 -18.61 0.26
N TRP A 316 10.15 -17.47 0.48
CA TRP A 316 9.50 -16.24 0.92
C TRP A 316 8.53 -15.73 -0.13
N TYR A 317 8.96 -15.57 -1.39
CA TYR A 317 8.09 -15.10 -2.47
C TYR A 317 6.87 -15.99 -2.64
N ARG A 318 7.07 -17.31 -2.53
CA ARG A 318 6.02 -18.32 -2.64
C ARG A 318 4.99 -18.25 -1.52
N HIS A 319 5.43 -18.15 -0.27
CA HIS A 319 4.49 -18.02 0.84
C HIS A 319 3.69 -16.72 0.72
N ILE A 320 4.37 -15.60 0.47
CA ILE A 320 3.73 -14.29 0.42
C ILE A 320 2.72 -14.22 -0.74
N THR A 321 2.99 -14.83 -1.90
CA THR A 321 1.98 -14.91 -2.96
C THR A 321 0.77 -15.74 -2.56
N LEU A 322 0.96 -16.91 -1.92
CA LEU A 322 -0.17 -17.71 -1.46
C LEU A 322 -0.99 -16.97 -0.38
N ALA A 323 -0.34 -16.18 0.47
CA ALA A 323 -1.02 -15.28 1.41
C ALA A 323 -1.79 -14.16 0.71
N MET A 324 -1.25 -13.59 -0.38
CA MET A 324 -1.97 -12.64 -1.22
C MET A 324 -3.18 -13.28 -1.92
N VAL A 325 -3.08 -14.53 -2.40
CA VAL A 325 -4.22 -15.29 -2.95
C VAL A 325 -5.33 -15.44 -1.91
N ALA A 326 -4.97 -15.82 -0.68
CA ALA A 326 -5.93 -15.93 0.42
C ALA A 326 -6.57 -14.57 0.77
N SER A 327 -5.79 -13.49 0.77
CA SER A 327 -6.28 -12.13 1.02
C SER A 327 -7.22 -11.64 -0.09
N ALA A 328 -6.91 -11.90 -1.35
CA ALA A 328 -7.77 -11.59 -2.49
C ALA A 328 -9.10 -12.36 -2.41
N TYR A 329 -9.07 -13.62 -2.00
CA TYR A 329 -10.28 -14.40 -1.77
C TYR A 329 -11.18 -13.77 -0.68
N GLN A 330 -10.61 -13.31 0.44
CA GLN A 330 -11.36 -12.63 1.49
C GLN A 330 -11.96 -11.30 1.02
N LEU A 331 -11.23 -10.51 0.25
CA LEU A 331 -11.73 -9.27 -0.37
C LEU A 331 -12.98 -9.53 -1.21
N ILE A 332 -12.94 -10.55 -2.08
CA ILE A 332 -14.06 -10.90 -2.96
C ILE A 332 -15.27 -11.40 -2.17
N LEU A 333 -15.06 -12.18 -1.11
CA LEU A 333 -16.16 -12.64 -0.24
C LEU A 333 -16.85 -11.48 0.48
N ARG A 334 -16.08 -10.48 0.94
CA ARG A 334 -16.63 -9.29 1.59
C ARG A 334 -17.49 -8.48 0.62
N GLY A 335 -17.01 -8.26 -0.62
CA GLY A 335 -17.79 -7.58 -1.66
C GLY A 335 -19.13 -8.28 -1.93
N LYS A 336 -19.12 -9.60 -2.13
CA LYS A 336 -20.36 -10.38 -2.35
C LYS A 336 -21.35 -10.31 -1.19
N ASN A 337 -20.86 -10.22 0.04
CA ASN A 337 -21.73 -10.12 1.22
C ASN A 337 -22.31 -8.71 1.38
N ALA A 338 -21.59 -7.67 0.97
CA ALA A 338 -22.10 -6.30 0.92
C ALA A 338 -23.25 -6.18 -0.10
N ASP A 339 -23.07 -6.71 -1.32
CA ASP A 339 -24.11 -6.70 -2.37
C ASP A 339 -25.39 -7.40 -1.92
N ARG A 340 -25.27 -8.55 -1.23
CA ARG A 340 -26.42 -9.28 -0.67
C ARG A 340 -27.11 -8.54 0.48
N GLY A 341 -26.39 -7.69 1.20
CA GLY A 341 -26.92 -6.87 2.28
C GLY A 341 -27.71 -5.66 1.75
N GLU A 342 -27.26 -5.05 0.65
CA GLU A 342 -27.96 -3.94 0.00
C GLU A 342 -29.30 -4.36 -0.64
N ASP A 343 -29.40 -5.57 -1.18
CA ASP A 343 -30.67 -6.15 -1.65
C ASP A 343 -31.75 -6.22 -0.54
N GLY A 344 -31.33 -6.40 0.72
CA GLY A 344 -32.22 -6.41 1.90
C GLY A 344 -32.66 -5.03 2.40
N LEU A 345 -31.91 -3.97 2.09
CA LEU A 345 -32.16 -2.59 2.54
C LEU A 345 -32.98 -1.76 1.54
N SER A 346 -33.25 -2.29 0.35
CA SER A 346 -34.09 -1.67 -0.71
C SER A 346 -35.57 -1.42 -0.34
N ARG A 347 -36.01 -1.72 0.89
CA ARG A 347 -37.40 -1.47 1.37
C ARG A 347 -37.61 -0.19 2.17
N ILE A 348 -36.59 0.63 2.43
CA ILE A 348 -36.80 1.93 3.07
C ILE A 348 -36.97 3.00 1.98
N ARG A 349 -38.23 3.27 1.62
CA ARG A 349 -38.57 4.45 0.79
C ARG A 349 -38.11 5.72 1.51
N PRO A 350 -37.41 6.65 0.83
CA PRO A 350 -37.12 7.95 1.41
C PRO A 350 -38.43 8.70 1.63
N VAL A 351 -38.70 9.11 2.88
CA VAL A 351 -39.74 10.09 3.18
C VAL A 351 -39.33 11.40 2.51
N ARG A 352 -40.06 11.80 1.47
CA ARG A 352 -39.94 13.14 0.87
C ARG A 352 -40.48 14.16 1.86
N SER A 353 -39.61 14.79 2.66
CA SER A 353 -39.94 16.08 3.29
C SER A 353 -39.75 17.19 2.25
N ARG A 354 -40.87 17.79 1.81
CA ARG A 354 -40.84 19.04 1.06
C ARG A 354 -40.44 20.19 1.99
N PRO A 355 -39.63 21.17 1.53
CA PRO A 355 -39.47 22.43 2.24
C PRO A 355 -40.70 23.29 1.94
N ASN A 356 -41.52 23.58 2.96
CA ASN A 356 -42.46 24.69 2.88
C ASN A 356 -42.04 25.79 3.84
N ALA A 357 -41.86 26.96 3.23
CA ALA A 357 -41.59 28.24 3.83
C ALA A 357 -42.59 28.63 4.93
N VAL A 358 -42.08 29.46 5.85
CA VAL A 358 -42.62 30.75 6.31
C VAL A 358 -42.49 30.83 7.84
N ALA A 359 -41.56 31.69 8.31
CA ALA A 359 -41.52 32.21 9.67
C ALA A 359 -42.78 33.02 9.97
N PRO A 360 -43.20 33.18 11.24
CA PRO A 360 -42.74 34.39 11.94
C PRO A 360 -42.50 34.22 13.46
N TRP A 361 -41.51 35.00 13.93
CA TRP A 361 -41.39 35.70 15.22
C TRP A 361 -42.26 35.21 16.39
N TRP A 362 -41.65 34.68 17.45
CA TRP A 362 -41.50 35.26 18.82
C TRP A 362 -40.32 34.59 19.50
#